data_AF-A0A2K8MNC7-F1
#
_entry.id   AF-A0A2K8MNC7-F1
#
_cell.length_a   1.000
_cell.length_b   1.000
_cell.length_c   1.000
_cell.angle_alpha   90.00
_cell.angle_beta   90.00
_cell.angle_gamma   90.00
#
_symmetry.space_group_name_H-M   'P 1'
#
loop_
_entity.id
_entity.type
_entity.pdbx_description
1 polymer ?
#
loop_
_entity_poly.entity_id
_entity_poly.type
_entity_poly.pdbx_seq_one_letter_code
_entity_poly.pdbx_strand_id
1 'polypeptide(L)'
;MTNYLKIVGVIVTAIAVQPAWAAGSCTNLVGRWSNELQSTMTITSVDAATGRIEGTYSSPSGTAGETFNLIGWLNTTAPDPTKDVVPVLTFTVRWTPYGSATAWAGTCREVAGRSVIRTVWHLARPKTAFPFEHVLVGADTFTAVP
;
A
#
# COMPACT_ATOMS: atom_id res chain seq x y z
N MET A 1 -38.60 -47.88 -22.73
CA MET A 1 -38.00 -46.67 -23.35
C MET A 1 -37.91 -45.59 -22.28
N THR A 2 -36.80 -44.87 -22.29
CA THR A 2 -36.05 -44.37 -21.12
C THR A 2 -36.60 -43.08 -20.49
N ASN A 3 -36.72 -43.06 -19.16
CA ASN A 3 -37.01 -41.85 -18.37
C ASN A 3 -35.71 -41.05 -18.14
N TYR A 4 -35.70 -39.77 -18.52
CA TYR A 4 -34.59 -38.85 -18.24
C TYR A 4 -34.89 -38.01 -16.99
N LEU A 5 -34.05 -38.16 -15.97
CA LEU A 5 -34.03 -37.34 -14.77
C LEU A 5 -33.25 -36.04 -15.08
N LYS A 6 -33.89 -34.88 -14.98
CA LYS A 6 -33.22 -33.57 -15.13
C LYS A 6 -32.59 -33.19 -13.79
N ILE A 7 -31.28 -33.34 -13.68
CA ILE A 7 -30.51 -32.82 -12.53
C ILE A 7 -30.29 -31.32 -12.78
N VAL A 8 -30.95 -30.48 -11.98
CA VAL A 8 -30.67 -29.04 -11.93
C VAL A 8 -29.47 -28.85 -11.02
N GLY A 9 -28.31 -28.55 -11.61
CA GLY A 9 -27.10 -28.24 -10.86
C GLY A 9 -27.22 -26.88 -10.16
N VAL A 10 -27.26 -26.88 -8.83
CA VAL A 10 -27.16 -25.65 -8.04
C VAL A 10 -25.68 -25.27 -7.98
N ILE A 11 -25.32 -24.16 -8.63
CA ILE A 11 -23.99 -23.56 -8.51
C ILE A 11 -23.96 -22.82 -7.17
N VAL A 12 -23.27 -23.39 -6.18
CA VAL A 12 -22.95 -22.70 -4.93
C VAL A 12 -21.70 -21.87 -5.18
N THR A 13 -21.86 -20.56 -5.40
CA THR A 13 -20.74 -19.62 -5.40
C THR A 13 -20.29 -19.40 -3.95
N ALA A 14 -19.14 -19.97 -3.58
CA ALA A 14 -18.48 -19.63 -2.33
C ALA A 14 -18.04 -18.16 -2.39
N ILE A 15 -18.75 -17.27 -1.68
CA ILE A 15 -18.30 -15.90 -1.47
C ILE A 15 -17.12 -15.96 -0.50
N ALA A 16 -15.91 -15.73 -1.00
CA ALA A 16 -14.74 -15.56 -0.15
C ALA A 16 -14.91 -14.26 0.64
N VAL A 17 -15.32 -14.37 1.91
CA VAL A 17 -15.30 -13.25 2.85
C VAL A 17 -13.83 -12.95 3.14
N GLN A 18 -13.28 -11.97 2.42
CA GLN A 18 -11.97 -11.42 2.74
C GLN A 18 -12.06 -10.82 4.15
N PRO A 19 -11.15 -11.13 5.08
CA PRO A 19 -11.14 -10.47 6.37
C PRO A 19 -11.04 -8.95 6.16
N ALA A 20 -11.94 -8.20 6.78
CA ALA A 20 -11.85 -6.75 6.80
C ALA A 20 -10.56 -6.38 7.53
N TRP A 21 -9.67 -5.66 6.86
CA TRP A 21 -8.46 -5.18 7.51
C TRP A 21 -8.83 -4.04 8.44
N ALA A 22 -8.11 -3.87 9.54
CA ALA A 22 -8.25 -2.67 10.33
C ALA A 22 -7.74 -1.46 9.53
N ALA A 23 -8.37 -0.30 9.72
CA ALA A 23 -7.79 0.97 9.30
C ALA A 23 -6.49 1.21 10.07
N GLY A 24 -5.42 1.57 9.37
CA GLY A 24 -4.15 1.93 10.02
C GLY A 24 -4.26 3.25 10.79
N SER A 25 -3.29 3.51 11.66
CA SER A 25 -3.17 4.80 12.35
C SER A 25 -1.72 5.28 12.41
N CYS A 26 -1.50 6.56 12.73
CA CYS A 26 -0.13 7.05 12.91
C CYS A 26 0.57 6.51 14.18
N THR A 27 -0.17 5.88 15.10
CA THR A 27 0.42 5.16 16.25
C THR A 27 0.63 3.67 15.99
N ASN A 28 -0.06 3.11 14.99
CA ASN A 28 0.10 1.74 14.52
C ASN A 28 -0.18 1.67 13.01
N LEU A 29 0.88 1.63 12.20
CA LEU A 29 0.74 1.68 10.75
C LEU A 29 0.11 0.43 10.12
N VAL A 30 0.02 -0.69 10.86
CA VAL A 30 -0.58 -1.93 10.37
C VAL A 30 -2.05 -1.69 10.02
N GLY A 31 -2.41 -1.98 8.79
CA GLY A 31 -3.74 -1.71 8.24
C GLY A 31 -3.72 -1.28 6.78
N ARG A 32 -4.89 -0.88 6.27
CA ARG A 32 -5.06 -0.41 4.89
C ARG A 32 -5.03 1.10 4.78
N TRP A 33 -4.44 1.54 3.68
CA TRP A 33 -4.23 2.93 3.33
C TRP A 33 -4.55 3.12 1.85
N SER A 34 -5.28 4.18 1.51
CA SER A 34 -5.63 4.51 0.13
C SER A 34 -5.14 5.91 -0.24
N ASN A 35 -4.56 6.07 -1.44
CA ASN A 35 -4.16 7.37 -1.96
C ASN A 35 -5.21 7.99 -2.91
N GLU A 36 -4.95 9.22 -3.37
CA GLU A 36 -5.80 9.97 -4.29
C GLU A 36 -5.96 9.32 -5.68
N LEU A 37 -5.07 8.39 -6.03
CA LEU A 37 -5.11 7.58 -7.26
C LEU A 37 -5.85 6.26 -7.07
N GLN A 38 -6.52 6.06 -5.93
CA GLN A 38 -7.20 4.81 -5.55
C GLN A 38 -6.25 3.60 -5.46
N SER A 39 -4.96 3.85 -5.25
CA SER A 39 -4.00 2.80 -4.93
C SER A 39 -4.19 2.36 -3.49
N THR A 40 -4.11 1.06 -3.22
CA THR A 40 -4.20 0.51 -1.87
C THR A 40 -2.84 0.01 -1.40
N MET A 41 -2.37 0.56 -0.29
CA MET A 41 -1.24 0.04 0.48
C MET A 41 -1.79 -0.72 1.69
N THR A 42 -1.41 -1.98 1.85
CA THR A 42 -1.76 -2.81 3.00
C THR A 42 -0.48 -3.12 3.76
N ILE A 43 -0.31 -2.54 4.95
CA ILE A 43 0.81 -2.86 5.84
C ILE A 43 0.39 -4.04 6.70
N THR A 44 1.07 -5.17 6.56
CA THR A 44 0.73 -6.41 7.28
C THR A 44 1.48 -6.53 8.59
N SER A 45 2.69 -5.97 8.66
CA SER A 45 3.50 -5.99 9.88
C SER A 45 4.49 -4.84 9.92
N VAL A 46 4.77 -4.38 11.14
CA VAL A 46 5.90 -3.54 11.47
C VAL A 46 6.68 -4.23 12.58
N ASP A 47 7.93 -4.59 12.31
CA ASP A 47 8.81 -5.16 13.31
C ASP A 47 9.19 -4.08 14.34
N ALA A 48 8.85 -4.30 15.62
CA ALA A 48 9.02 -3.29 16.66
C ALA A 48 10.50 -3.03 17.03
N ALA A 49 11.40 -3.99 16.76
CA ALA A 49 12.81 -3.86 17.12
C ALA A 49 13.64 -3.16 16.03
N THR A 50 13.29 -3.40 14.77
CA THR A 50 14.04 -2.95 13.59
C THR A 50 13.32 -1.85 12.81
N GLY A 51 12.02 -1.67 13.03
CA GLY A 51 11.16 -0.80 12.23
C GLY A 51 10.83 -1.36 10.85
N ARG A 52 11.21 -2.61 10.52
CA ARG A 52 10.95 -3.19 9.19
C ARG A 52 9.45 -3.24 8.91
N ILE A 53 9.04 -2.65 7.80
CA ILE A 53 7.66 -2.72 7.28
C ILE A 53 7.59 -3.82 6.25
N GLU A 54 6.56 -4.66 6.33
CA GLU A 54 6.17 -5.59 5.27
C GLU A 54 4.70 -5.40 4.92
N GLY A 55 4.37 -5.62 3.66
CA GLY A 55 3.00 -5.49 3.20
C GLY A 55 2.86 -5.67 1.70
N THR A 56 1.77 -5.13 1.16
CA THR A 56 1.47 -5.15 -0.27
C THR A 56 0.99 -3.80 -0.76
N TYR A 57 1.07 -3.62 -2.08
CA TYR A 57 0.62 -2.42 -2.79
C TYR A 57 -0.10 -2.81 -4.08
N SER A 58 -1.24 -2.19 -4.35
CA SER A 58 -1.99 -2.32 -5.60
C SER A 58 -2.31 -0.91 -6.14
N SER A 59 -2.18 -0.71 -7.45
CA SER A 59 -2.46 0.58 -8.07
C SER A 59 -3.26 0.41 -9.37
N PRO A 60 -4.41 1.07 -9.55
CA PRO A 60 -5.07 1.11 -10.85
C PRO A 60 -4.37 2.06 -11.84
N SER A 61 -3.38 2.84 -11.39
CA SER A 61 -2.60 3.74 -12.23
C SER A 61 -1.32 3.05 -12.70
N GLY A 62 -1.16 2.92 -14.02
CA GLY A 62 0.03 2.29 -14.61
C GLY A 62 0.12 0.77 -14.45
N THR A 63 -0.87 0.13 -13.82
CA THR A 63 -1.02 -1.34 -13.75
C THR A 63 -2.47 -1.77 -13.99
N ALA A 64 -2.75 -3.08 -14.09
CA ALA A 64 -4.12 -3.59 -14.20
C ALA A 64 -4.79 -3.77 -12.82
N GLY A 65 -4.17 -3.28 -11.75
CA GLY A 65 -4.64 -3.41 -10.37
C GLY A 65 -4.06 -4.61 -9.62
N GLU A 66 -3.02 -5.25 -10.16
CA GLU A 66 -2.34 -6.36 -9.50
C GLU A 66 -1.74 -5.93 -8.15
N THR A 67 -1.51 -6.92 -7.29
CA THR A 67 -0.91 -6.71 -5.97
C THR A 67 0.57 -7.09 -5.99
N PHE A 68 1.40 -6.20 -5.47
CA PHE A 68 2.85 -6.36 -5.40
C PHE A 68 3.33 -6.31 -3.95
N ASN A 69 4.45 -6.97 -3.67
CA ASN A 69 5.08 -6.89 -2.36
C ASN A 69 5.62 -5.48 -2.11
N LEU A 70 5.45 -5.04 -0.87
CA LEU A 70 5.98 -3.80 -0.34
C LEU A 70 6.87 -4.12 0.85
N ILE A 71 8.05 -3.50 0.88
CA ILE A 71 8.97 -3.54 2.04
C ILE A 71 9.45 -2.14 2.36
N GLY A 72 9.72 -1.88 3.63
CA GLY A 72 10.09 -0.54 4.07
C GLY A 72 10.62 -0.46 5.49
N TRP A 73 10.64 0.77 6.01
CA TRP A 73 11.13 1.09 7.34
C TRP A 73 10.25 2.16 7.97
N LEU A 74 9.91 1.96 9.24
CA LEU A 74 9.30 2.91 10.14
C LEU A 74 10.37 3.39 11.12
N ASN A 75 10.48 4.71 11.28
CA ASN A 75 11.26 5.30 12.34
C ASN A 75 10.35 6.17 13.22
N THR A 76 10.41 5.95 14.52
CA THR A 76 9.64 6.68 15.53
C THR A 76 10.56 7.08 16.68
N THR A 77 10.16 8.09 17.44
CA THR A 77 10.83 8.50 18.65
C THR A 77 9.80 8.85 19.72
N ALA A 78 10.23 8.91 20.98
CA ALA A 78 9.37 9.31 22.08
C ALA A 78 8.79 10.72 21.83
N PRO A 79 7.54 10.99 22.26
CA PRO A 79 6.98 12.34 22.19
C PRO A 79 7.86 13.34 22.94
N ASP A 80 8.09 14.50 22.33
CA ASP A 80 8.79 15.63 22.93
C ASP A 80 7.84 16.84 22.90
N PRO A 81 7.43 17.38 24.06
CA PRO A 81 6.48 18.49 24.11
C PRO A 81 7.04 19.80 23.54
N THR A 82 8.35 19.87 23.28
CA THR A 82 9.04 21.04 22.73
C THR A 82 9.35 20.92 21.23
N LYS A 83 9.08 19.77 20.61
CA LYS A 83 9.38 19.48 19.21
C LYS A 83 8.17 18.94 18.48
N ASP A 84 8.20 19.07 17.16
CA ASP A 84 7.27 18.40 16.27
C ASP A 84 7.76 16.97 16.02
N VAL A 85 7.12 15.99 16.68
CA VAL A 85 7.49 14.57 16.58
C VAL A 85 6.43 13.83 15.76
N VAL A 86 6.87 13.21 14.65
CA VAL A 86 6.02 12.40 13.78
C VAL A 86 6.71 11.11 13.36
N PRO A 87 5.95 10.02 13.16
CA PRO A 87 6.47 8.83 12.50
C PRO A 87 6.97 9.15 11.10
N VAL A 88 8.16 8.67 10.76
CA VAL A 88 8.75 8.75 9.43
C VAL A 88 8.73 7.35 8.83
N LEU A 89 8.29 7.22 7.58
CA LEU A 89 8.32 5.95 6.88
C LEU A 89 8.92 6.06 5.49
N THR A 90 9.53 4.97 5.07
CA THR A 90 9.93 4.73 3.69
C THR A 90 9.45 3.35 3.27
N PHE A 91 9.13 3.17 2.00
CA PHE A 91 8.85 1.85 1.45
C PHE A 91 9.15 1.80 -0.04
N THR A 92 9.32 0.60 -0.56
CA THR A 92 9.57 0.35 -1.98
C THR A 92 8.66 -0.75 -2.52
N VAL A 93 8.32 -0.63 -3.80
CA VAL A 93 7.57 -1.63 -4.56
C VAL A 93 8.30 -1.89 -5.87
N ARG A 94 8.52 -3.17 -6.18
CA ARG A 94 9.08 -3.59 -7.47
C ARG A 94 7.96 -4.04 -8.40
N TRP A 95 7.78 -3.31 -9.49
CA TRP A 95 6.76 -3.55 -10.52
C TRP A 95 7.28 -4.55 -11.55
N THR A 96 7.50 -5.80 -11.16
CA THR A 96 8.21 -6.80 -11.98
C THR A 96 7.68 -6.92 -13.42
N PRO A 97 6.35 -7.01 -13.67
CA PRO A 97 5.80 -7.07 -15.04
C PRO A 97 6.00 -5.78 -15.84
N TYR A 98 6.10 -4.64 -15.16
CA TYR A 98 6.21 -3.31 -15.77
C TYR A 98 7.65 -2.79 -15.86
N GLY A 99 8.61 -3.56 -15.34
CA GLY A 99 10.03 -3.25 -15.43
C GLY A 99 10.39 -1.94 -14.74
N SER A 100 9.92 -1.70 -13.53
CA SER A 100 10.24 -0.48 -12.78
C SER A 100 10.21 -0.73 -11.26
N ALA A 101 10.64 0.26 -10.48
CA ALA A 101 10.50 0.25 -9.03
C ALA A 101 10.20 1.66 -8.51
N THR A 102 9.31 1.77 -7.54
CA THR A 102 9.01 3.05 -6.87
C THR A 102 9.46 3.00 -5.42
N ALA A 103 10.06 4.09 -4.95
CA ALA A 103 10.35 4.32 -3.54
C ALA A 103 9.56 5.53 -3.05
N TRP A 104 8.89 5.40 -1.91
CA TRP A 104 8.19 6.48 -1.22
C TRP A 104 8.92 6.81 0.09
N ALA A 105 8.95 8.08 0.45
CA ALA A 105 9.43 8.57 1.73
C ALA A 105 8.50 9.66 2.25
N GLY A 106 8.16 9.62 3.54
CA GLY A 106 7.18 10.54 4.09
C GLY A 106 6.98 10.46 5.59
N THR A 107 5.92 11.12 6.05
CA THR A 107 5.54 11.21 7.46
C THR A 107 4.07 10.89 7.66
N CYS A 108 3.71 10.32 8.81
CA CYS A 108 2.32 10.14 9.22
C CYS A 108 1.89 11.24 10.20
N ARG A 109 0.73 11.86 9.98
CA ARG A 109 0.12 12.85 10.89
C ARG A 109 -1.37 12.61 11.07
N GLU A 110 -1.85 12.92 12.26
CA GLU A 110 -3.29 13.13 12.47
C GLU A 110 -3.70 14.49 11.89
N VAL A 111 -4.64 14.49 10.95
CA VAL A 111 -5.19 15.68 10.32
C VAL A 111 -6.71 15.61 10.41
N ALA A 112 -7.31 16.55 11.14
CA ALA A 112 -8.77 16.60 11.36
C ALA A 112 -9.37 15.27 11.85
N GLY A 113 -8.67 14.60 12.77
CA GLY A 113 -9.10 13.32 13.36
C GLY A 113 -8.91 12.10 12.45
N ARG A 114 -8.08 12.21 11.40
CA ARG A 114 -7.73 11.10 10.51
C ARG A 114 -6.22 10.95 10.41
N SER A 115 -5.75 9.71 10.41
CA SER A 115 -4.36 9.40 10.10
C SER A 115 -4.09 9.58 8.61
N VAL A 116 -3.09 10.41 8.29
CA VAL A 116 -2.69 10.77 6.93
C VAL A 116 -1.20 10.57 6.77
N ILE A 117 -0.80 9.79 5.76
CA ILE A 117 0.59 9.66 5.34
C ILE A 117 0.80 10.52 4.11
N ARG A 118 1.74 11.46 4.18
CA ARG A 118 2.15 12.28 3.02
C ARG A 118 3.53 11.87 2.59
N THR A 119 3.70 11.60 1.31
CA THR A 119 4.96 11.09 0.74
C THR A 119 5.38 11.87 -0.48
N VAL A 120 6.68 11.85 -0.74
CA VAL A 120 7.22 12.01 -2.09
C VAL A 120 7.67 10.65 -2.59
N TRP A 121 7.63 10.45 -3.90
CA TRP A 121 8.06 9.20 -4.52
C TRP A 121 8.98 9.41 -5.70
N HIS A 122 9.80 8.39 -5.97
CA HIS A 122 10.66 8.30 -7.15
C HIS A 122 10.41 6.96 -7.85
N LEU A 123 9.98 7.00 -9.11
CA LEU A 123 9.81 5.82 -9.96
C LEU A 123 11.04 5.68 -10.86
N ALA A 124 11.85 4.66 -10.61
CA ALA A 124 13.02 4.32 -11.41
C ALA A 124 12.66 3.31 -12.51
N ARG A 125 13.10 3.59 -13.73
CA ARG A 125 12.90 2.75 -14.92
C ARG A 125 14.26 2.38 -15.52
N PRO A 126 14.56 1.08 -15.75
CA PRO A 126 15.82 0.63 -16.32
C PRO A 126 15.92 0.89 -17.83
N LYS A 127 14.79 1.15 -18.51
CA LYS A 127 14.72 1.35 -19.96
C LYS A 127 13.86 2.57 -20.29
N THR A 128 14.48 3.58 -20.90
CA THR A 128 13.85 4.84 -21.35
C THR A 128 14.45 5.29 -22.68
N ALA A 129 13.88 6.33 -23.32
CA ALA A 129 14.41 6.86 -24.58
C ALA A 129 15.64 7.76 -24.34
N PHE A 130 15.66 8.46 -23.20
CA PHE A 130 16.75 9.37 -22.86
C PHE A 130 17.24 9.19 -21.40
N PRO A 131 18.52 9.54 -21.12
CA PRO A 131 19.10 9.41 -19.78
C PRO A 131 18.35 10.19 -18.69
N PHE A 132 17.76 11.34 -19.03
CA PHE A 132 17.05 12.17 -18.05
C PHE A 132 15.67 11.60 -17.65
N GLU A 133 15.16 10.59 -18.37
CA GLU A 133 13.83 10.04 -18.13
C GLU A 133 13.82 8.89 -17.11
N HIS A 134 14.99 8.42 -16.66
CA HIS A 134 15.09 7.22 -15.83
C HIS A 134 14.34 7.33 -14.50
N VAL A 135 14.16 8.54 -13.97
CA VAL A 135 13.49 8.78 -12.68
C VAL A 135 12.36 9.78 -12.85
N LEU A 136 11.13 9.35 -12.56
CA LEU A 136 10.00 10.25 -12.35
C LEU A 136 9.86 10.55 -10.86
N VAL A 137 9.33 11.73 -10.54
CA VAL A 137 9.04 12.13 -9.17
C VAL A 137 7.60 12.61 -9.02
N GLY A 138 7.05 12.43 -7.84
CA GLY A 138 5.73 12.92 -7.50
C GLY A 138 5.47 12.84 -6.00
N ALA A 139 4.21 12.98 -5.62
CA ALA A 139 3.78 12.92 -4.23
C ALA A 139 2.43 12.21 -4.16
N ASP A 140 2.24 11.40 -3.12
CA ASP A 140 0.98 10.73 -2.83
C ASP A 140 0.55 11.05 -1.39
N THR A 141 -0.76 11.19 -1.18
CA THR A 141 -1.37 11.34 0.15
C THR A 141 -2.24 10.13 0.45
N PHE A 142 -1.81 9.30 1.39
CA PHE A 142 -2.57 8.14 1.84
C PHE A 142 -3.42 8.47 3.07
N THR A 143 -4.64 7.96 3.08
CA THR A 143 -5.56 8.01 4.21
C THR A 143 -5.91 6.59 4.65
N ALA A 144 -6.07 6.38 5.95
CA ALA A 144 -6.48 5.08 6.46
C ALA A 144 -7.89 4.71 5.96
N VAL A 145 -8.06 3.46 5.52
CA VAL A 145 -9.34 2.91 5.06
C VAL A 145 -9.62 1.56 5.74
N PRO A 146 -10.89 1.20 5.97
CA PRO A 146 -11.26 -0.15 6.41
C PRO A 146 -10.93 -1.25 5.37
#